data_AF-H2ZPJ6-F1
#
_entry.id   AF-H2ZPJ6-F1
#
_cell.length_a   1.000
_cell.length_b   1.000
_cell.length_c   1.000
_cell.angle_alpha   90.00
_cell.angle_beta   90.00
_cell.angle_gamma   90.00
#
_symmetry.space_group_name_H-M   'P 1'
#
loop_
_entity.id
_entity.type
_entity.pdbx_description
1 polymer ?
#
loop_
_entity_poly.entity_id
_entity_poly.type
_entity_poly.pdbx_seq_one_letter_code
_entity_poly.pdbx_strand_id
1 'polypeptide(L)'
;MSISAMSSETDQYNQFTSNYFTKFPEKPTKANTFQYTLRNASVSNKELKGEIIYICLQHLLQCACPDNIAYIIARKVSNLVIQEVKQDETEEEESKEYESSAVAEVTLQTIHTICQLSYDELMTGVKPLPPSHVYSACGIKNMRRK
;
A
#
# COMPACT_ATOMS: atom_id res chain seq x y z
N MET A 1 14.97 12.75 22.86
CA MET A 1 15.44 13.76 21.89
C MET A 1 15.44 13.10 20.51
N SER A 2 14.38 13.31 19.72
CA SER A 2 14.23 12.70 18.37
C SER A 2 13.42 13.61 17.43
N ILE A 3 13.71 14.93 17.43
CA ILE A 3 12.94 15.90 16.64
C ILE A 3 13.37 15.89 15.16
N SER A 4 14.63 15.55 14.87
CA SER A 4 15.17 15.59 13.50
C SER A 4 14.72 14.46 12.57
N ALA A 5 14.22 13.32 13.09
CA ALA A 5 13.77 12.21 12.25
C ALA A 5 12.33 12.44 11.74
N MET A 6 11.44 12.94 12.61
CA MET A 6 10.04 13.19 12.25
C MET A 6 9.89 14.27 11.17
N SER A 7 10.72 15.33 11.19
CA SER A 7 10.67 16.34 10.13
C SER A 7 11.01 15.76 8.75
N SER A 8 11.96 14.83 8.69
CA SER A 8 12.40 14.23 7.42
C SER A 8 11.34 13.34 6.78
N GLU A 9 10.55 12.61 7.58
CA GLU A 9 9.50 11.72 7.05
C GLU A 9 8.27 12.51 6.59
N THR A 10 7.91 13.57 7.31
CA THR A 10 6.83 14.48 6.90
C THR A 10 7.17 15.18 5.58
N ASP A 11 8.42 15.62 5.40
CA ASP A 11 8.86 16.26 4.15
C ASP A 11 8.83 15.27 2.97
N GLN A 12 9.27 14.02 3.19
CA GLN A 12 9.17 12.95 2.20
C GLN A 12 7.73 12.62 1.84
N TYR A 13 6.83 12.59 2.82
CA TYR A 13 5.40 12.39 2.59
C TYR A 13 4.80 13.52 1.74
N ASN A 14 5.10 14.78 2.06
CA ASN A 14 4.62 15.93 1.32
C ASN A 14 5.14 15.96 -0.14
N GLN A 15 6.39 15.58 -0.35
CA GLN A 15 6.95 15.45 -1.68
C GLN A 15 6.27 14.33 -2.47
N PHE A 16 6.06 13.18 -1.83
CA PHE A 16 5.33 12.06 -2.42
C PHE A 16 3.89 12.46 -2.80
N THR A 17 3.12 13.07 -1.89
CA THR A 17 1.72 13.42 -2.16
C THR A 17 1.61 14.47 -3.25
N SER A 18 2.53 15.44 -3.30
CA SER A 18 2.61 16.41 -4.40
C SER A 18 2.82 15.72 -5.76
N ASN A 19 3.77 14.78 -5.84
CA ASN A 19 4.01 13.99 -7.06
C ASN A 19 2.81 13.10 -7.41
N TYR A 20 2.19 12.50 -6.40
CA TYR A 20 1.02 11.64 -6.55
C TYR A 20 -0.14 12.40 -7.19
N PHE A 21 -0.54 13.56 -6.64
CA PHE A 21 -1.66 14.34 -7.19
C PHE A 21 -1.32 15.04 -8.50
N THR A 22 -0.05 15.25 -8.80
CA THR A 22 0.37 15.70 -10.14
C THR A 22 0.12 14.63 -11.20
N LYS A 23 0.34 13.35 -10.84
CA LYS A 23 0.17 12.21 -11.75
C LYS A 23 -1.27 11.70 -11.79
N PHE A 24 -1.96 11.73 -10.66
CA PHE A 24 -3.32 11.24 -10.46
C PHE A 24 -4.17 12.34 -9.81
N PRO A 25 -4.54 13.38 -10.57
CA PRO A 25 -5.31 14.51 -10.04
C PRO A 25 -6.77 14.17 -9.75
N GLU A 26 -7.29 13.15 -10.41
CA GLU A 26 -8.69 12.75 -10.30
C GLU A 26 -8.84 11.46 -9.47
N LYS A 27 -9.96 11.38 -8.76
CA LYS A 27 -10.33 10.16 -8.04
C LYS A 27 -10.49 9.00 -9.04
N PRO A 28 -9.85 7.84 -8.79
CA PRO A 28 -9.97 6.68 -9.67
C PRO A 28 -11.43 6.24 -9.84
N THR A 29 -11.82 5.97 -11.08
CA THR A 29 -13.15 5.42 -11.46
C THR A 29 -12.93 4.18 -12.33
N LYS A 30 -13.97 3.35 -12.52
CA LYS A 30 -13.94 2.18 -13.44
C LYS A 30 -13.26 2.44 -14.79
N ALA A 31 -13.43 3.63 -15.37
CA ALA A 31 -12.83 3.95 -16.68
C ALA A 31 -11.30 4.12 -16.61
N ASN A 32 -10.78 4.61 -15.48
CA ASN A 32 -9.37 4.94 -15.30
C ASN A 32 -8.59 3.81 -14.59
N THR A 33 -9.26 2.82 -14.01
CA THR A 33 -8.64 1.68 -13.33
C THR A 33 -8.21 0.54 -14.26
N PHE A 34 -8.62 0.54 -15.52
CA PHE A 34 -8.16 -0.45 -16.53
C PHE A 34 -6.66 -0.35 -16.87
N GLN A 35 -5.95 0.67 -16.36
CA GLN A 35 -4.51 0.80 -16.55
C GLN A 35 -3.69 -0.18 -15.70
N TYR A 36 -4.29 -0.85 -14.71
CA TYR A 36 -3.60 -1.81 -13.85
C TYR A 36 -3.76 -3.23 -14.40
N THR A 37 -2.62 -3.93 -14.52
CA THR A 37 -2.63 -5.35 -14.90
C THR A 37 -3.14 -6.18 -13.72
N LEU A 38 -4.43 -6.51 -13.75
CA LEU A 38 -5.04 -7.46 -12.83
C LEU A 38 -4.48 -8.85 -13.12
N ARG A 39 -4.08 -9.59 -12.08
CA ARG A 39 -3.52 -10.93 -12.24
C ARG A 39 -4.58 -11.95 -12.62
N ASN A 40 -5.75 -11.83 -12.00
CA ASN A 40 -6.88 -12.72 -12.17
C ASN A 40 -8.15 -11.90 -12.50
N ALA A 41 -9.15 -12.56 -13.07
CA ALA A 41 -10.47 -11.95 -13.27
C ALA A 41 -11.23 -11.88 -11.94
N SER A 42 -11.10 -12.90 -11.10
CA SER A 42 -11.66 -12.97 -9.75
C SER A 42 -10.60 -13.27 -8.69
N VAL A 43 -10.87 -12.88 -7.45
CA VAL A 43 -9.99 -13.04 -6.29
C VAL A 43 -10.75 -13.72 -5.17
N SER A 44 -10.21 -14.81 -4.64
CA SER A 44 -10.81 -15.48 -3.50
C SER A 44 -10.64 -14.66 -2.21
N ASN A 45 -11.52 -14.87 -1.21
CA ASN A 45 -11.39 -14.21 0.10
C ASN A 45 -10.01 -14.45 0.77
N LYS A 46 -9.38 -15.61 0.52
CA LYS A 46 -8.02 -15.93 1.02
C LYS A 46 -6.92 -15.07 0.38
N GLU A 47 -7.12 -14.67 -0.88
CA GLU A 47 -6.16 -13.90 -1.68
C GLU A 47 -6.43 -12.40 -1.65
N LEU A 48 -7.65 -11.99 -1.26
CA LEU A 48 -8.13 -10.60 -1.27
C LEU A 48 -7.13 -9.61 -0.66
N LYS A 49 -6.61 -9.93 0.53
CA LYS A 49 -5.62 -9.07 1.20
C LYS A 49 -4.34 -8.93 0.40
N GLY A 50 -3.86 -10.01 -0.20
CA GLY A 50 -2.65 -10.02 -1.02
C GLY A 50 -2.83 -9.19 -2.29
N GLU A 51 -3.99 -9.32 -2.95
CA GLU A 51 -4.30 -8.54 -4.15
C GLU A 51 -4.39 -7.05 -3.85
N ILE A 52 -5.06 -6.64 -2.76
CA ILE A 52 -5.16 -5.24 -2.36
C ILE A 52 -3.76 -4.65 -2.09
N ILE A 53 -2.92 -5.36 -1.35
CA ILE A 53 -1.54 -4.93 -1.06
C ILE A 53 -0.73 -4.82 -2.36
N TYR A 54 -0.87 -5.78 -3.28
CA TYR A 54 -0.18 -5.77 -4.56
C TYR A 54 -0.57 -4.54 -5.39
N ILE A 55 -1.87 -4.27 -5.54
CA ILE A 55 -2.37 -3.10 -6.26
C ILE A 55 -1.87 -1.80 -5.61
N CYS A 56 -1.90 -1.72 -4.27
CA CYS A 56 -1.37 -0.56 -3.54
C CYS A 56 0.10 -0.31 -3.85
N LEU A 57 0.95 -1.33 -3.71
CA LEU A 57 2.38 -1.17 -3.92
C LEU A 57 2.71 -0.86 -5.37
N GLN A 58 2.05 -1.52 -6.34
CA GLN A 58 2.22 -1.18 -7.75
C GLN A 58 1.87 0.27 -8.04
N HIS A 59 0.75 0.76 -7.49
CA HIS A 59 0.32 2.14 -7.68
C HIS A 59 1.26 3.16 -7.01
N LEU A 60 1.66 2.92 -5.76
CA LEU A 60 2.49 3.83 -4.98
C LEU A 60 3.93 3.91 -5.50
N LEU A 61 4.50 2.79 -5.96
CA LEU A 61 5.85 2.76 -6.53
C LEU A 61 5.94 3.57 -7.84
N GLN A 62 4.86 3.64 -8.61
CA GLN A 62 4.80 4.50 -9.80
C GLN A 62 4.89 6.00 -9.49
N CYS A 63 4.70 6.40 -8.23
CA CYS A 63 4.80 7.78 -7.74
C CYS A 63 6.04 8.03 -6.87
N ALA A 64 7.03 7.11 -6.91
CA ALA A 64 8.24 7.19 -6.10
C ALA A 64 7.93 7.31 -4.58
N CYS A 65 6.90 6.63 -4.11
CA CYS A 65 6.56 6.58 -2.69
C CYS A 65 7.68 5.88 -1.89
N PRO A 66 8.18 6.45 -0.79
CA PRO A 66 9.13 5.78 0.10
C PRO A 66 8.56 4.48 0.68
N ASP A 67 9.37 3.43 0.77
CA ASP A 67 8.92 2.08 1.14
C ASP A 67 8.21 2.02 2.51
N ASN A 68 8.68 2.79 3.49
CA ASN A 68 8.07 2.89 4.81
C ASN A 68 6.65 3.48 4.73
N ILE A 69 6.48 4.57 3.99
CA ILE A 69 5.19 5.24 3.76
C ILE A 69 4.27 4.33 2.95
N ALA A 70 4.79 3.71 1.88
CA ALA A 70 4.03 2.80 1.03
C ALA A 70 3.47 1.62 1.84
N TYR A 71 4.26 1.05 2.75
CA TYR A 71 3.81 0.00 3.66
C TYR A 71 2.68 0.48 4.60
N ILE A 72 2.82 1.68 5.16
CA ILE A 72 1.82 2.26 6.07
C ILE A 72 0.49 2.47 5.33
N ILE A 73 0.55 3.06 4.13
CA ILE A 73 -0.61 3.28 3.27
C ILE A 73 -1.24 1.93 2.91
N ALA A 74 -0.46 0.97 2.37
CA ALA A 74 -0.96 -0.34 1.97
C ALA A 74 -1.64 -1.09 3.14
N ARG A 75 -1.09 -0.97 4.35
CA ARG A 75 -1.71 -1.56 5.55
C ARG A 75 -3.05 -0.91 5.87
N LYS A 76 -3.14 0.43 5.87
CA LYS A 76 -4.40 1.14 6.13
C LYS A 76 -5.45 0.85 5.05
N VAL A 77 -5.07 0.94 3.78
CA VAL A 77 -5.93 0.64 2.64
C VAL A 77 -6.45 -0.79 2.74
N SER A 78 -5.58 -1.78 2.94
CA SER A 78 -6.00 -3.19 3.01
C SER A 78 -7.05 -3.45 4.09
N ASN A 79 -6.92 -2.81 5.26
CA ASN A 79 -7.90 -2.96 6.33
C ASN A 79 -9.24 -2.30 5.98
N LEU A 80 -9.22 -1.10 5.42
CA LEU A 80 -10.44 -0.36 5.05
C LEU A 80 -11.18 -1.03 3.90
N VAL A 81 -10.47 -1.41 2.83
CA VAL A 81 -11.06 -2.09 1.68
C VAL A 81 -11.66 -3.44 2.09
N ILE A 82 -10.97 -4.22 2.93
CA ILE A 82 -11.52 -5.49 3.44
C ILE A 82 -12.77 -5.24 4.28
N GLN A 83 -12.80 -4.17 5.09
CA GLN A 83 -13.99 -3.83 5.86
C GLN A 83 -15.14 -3.42 4.97
N GLU A 84 -14.91 -2.56 3.97
CA GLU A 84 -15.91 -2.08 3.02
C GLU A 84 -16.50 -3.22 2.20
N VAL A 85 -15.63 -4.02 1.56
CA VAL A 85 -16.02 -5.17 0.73
C VAL A 85 -16.74 -6.25 1.55
N LYS A 86 -16.46 -6.37 2.86
CA LYS A 86 -17.16 -7.32 3.75
C LYS A 86 -18.41 -6.74 4.42
N GLN A 87 -18.52 -5.42 4.57
CA GLN A 87 -19.69 -4.76 5.17
C GLN A 87 -20.90 -4.74 4.23
N ASP A 88 -20.65 -4.67 2.93
CA ASP A 88 -21.70 -4.78 1.91
C ASP A 88 -22.29 -6.20 1.81
N GLU A 89 -21.80 -7.15 2.61
CA GLU A 89 -22.12 -8.56 2.50
C GLU A 89 -22.64 -9.14 3.82
N THR A 90 -23.97 -9.15 3.96
CA THR A 90 -24.67 -9.96 4.97
C THR A 90 -24.35 -11.44 4.74
N GLU A 91 -23.73 -12.08 5.73
CA GLU A 91 -23.63 -13.53 5.99
C GLU A 91 -23.95 -14.46 4.80
N GLU A 92 -22.94 -14.90 4.03
CA GLU A 92 -22.89 -16.25 3.43
C GLU A 92 -21.59 -16.53 2.64
N GLU A 93 -21.05 -17.73 2.89
CA GLU A 93 -20.14 -18.59 2.12
C GLU A 93 -18.61 -18.36 2.06
N GLU A 94 -17.88 -19.44 2.40
CA GLU A 94 -16.42 -19.60 2.37
C GLU A 94 -15.82 -19.69 0.94
N SER A 95 -16.67 -19.74 -0.09
CA SER A 95 -16.33 -19.85 -1.52
C SER A 95 -16.59 -18.54 -2.29
N LYS A 96 -16.49 -17.39 -1.61
CA LYS A 96 -16.72 -16.10 -2.23
C LYS A 96 -15.53 -15.64 -3.08
N GLU A 97 -15.82 -15.40 -4.34
CA GLU A 97 -14.94 -14.79 -5.31
C GLU A 97 -15.36 -13.34 -5.56
N TYR A 98 -14.40 -12.42 -5.46
CA TYR A 98 -14.59 -11.00 -5.71
C TYR A 98 -14.14 -10.65 -7.13
N GLU A 99 -14.85 -9.77 -7.81
CA GLU A 99 -14.39 -9.25 -9.11
C GLU A 99 -13.13 -8.39 -8.89
N SER A 100 -12.03 -8.74 -9.54
CA SER A 100 -10.73 -8.09 -9.31
C SER A 100 -10.75 -6.62 -9.73
N SER A 101 -11.54 -6.28 -10.75
CA SER A 101 -11.72 -4.91 -11.23
C SER A 101 -12.39 -4.01 -10.17
N ALA A 102 -13.41 -4.53 -9.48
CA ALA A 102 -14.11 -3.84 -8.41
C ALA A 102 -13.20 -3.67 -7.19
N VAL A 103 -12.45 -4.71 -6.81
CA VAL A 103 -11.46 -4.62 -5.73
C VAL A 103 -10.39 -3.58 -6.06
N ALA A 104 -9.90 -3.53 -7.29
CA ALA A 104 -8.93 -2.54 -7.73
C ALA A 104 -9.47 -1.12 -7.70
N GLU A 105 -10.71 -0.91 -8.14
CA GLU A 105 -11.38 0.38 -8.06
C GLU A 105 -11.47 0.87 -6.61
N VAL A 106 -12.04 0.07 -5.71
CA VAL A 106 -12.19 0.44 -4.31
C VAL A 106 -10.81 0.72 -3.72
N THR A 107 -9.82 -0.16 -3.96
CA THR A 107 -8.44 0.02 -3.48
C THR A 107 -7.83 1.35 -3.91
N LEU A 108 -7.91 1.69 -5.19
CA LEU A 108 -7.33 2.92 -5.73
C LEU A 108 -8.07 4.17 -5.23
N GLN A 109 -9.40 4.10 -5.09
CA GLN A 109 -10.19 5.15 -4.47
C GLN A 109 -9.79 5.36 -3.00
N THR A 110 -9.60 4.29 -2.24
CA THR A 110 -9.16 4.36 -0.85
C THR A 110 -7.75 4.92 -0.73
N ILE A 111 -6.82 4.57 -1.65
CA ILE A 111 -5.47 5.16 -1.69
C ILE A 111 -5.57 6.67 -1.91
N HIS A 112 -6.37 7.11 -2.88
CA HIS A 112 -6.57 8.52 -3.15
C HIS A 112 -7.09 9.26 -1.91
N THR A 113 -8.10 8.70 -1.21
CA THR A 113 -8.61 9.25 0.04
C THR A 113 -7.54 9.30 1.13
N ILE A 114 -6.73 8.25 1.29
CA ILE A 114 -5.65 8.21 2.30
C ILE A 114 -4.55 9.23 1.98
N CYS A 115 -4.19 9.41 0.71
CA CYS A 115 -3.17 10.39 0.31
C CYS A 115 -3.61 11.85 0.53
N GLN A 116 -4.91 12.10 0.72
CA GLN A 116 -5.43 13.41 1.12
C GLN A 116 -5.25 13.71 2.61
N LEU A 117 -5.00 12.68 3.43
CA LEU A 117 -4.80 12.85 4.87
C LEU A 117 -3.44 13.50 5.17
N SER A 118 -3.37 14.18 6.31
CA SER A 118 -2.09 14.68 6.83
C SER A 118 -1.18 13.53 7.27
N TYR A 119 0.14 13.77 7.34
CA TYR A 119 1.09 12.76 7.82
C TYR A 119 0.77 12.28 9.24
N ASP A 120 0.34 13.19 10.12
CA ASP A 120 -0.02 12.86 11.50
C ASP A 120 -1.23 11.92 11.58
N GLU A 121 -2.24 12.17 10.76
CA GLU A 121 -3.41 11.30 10.62
C GLU A 121 -3.04 9.95 9.99
N LEU A 122 -2.14 9.94 9.00
CA LEU A 122 -1.62 8.72 8.41
C LEU A 122 -0.89 7.86 9.45
N MET A 123 -0.11 8.47 10.34
CA MET A 123 0.68 7.79 11.37
C MET A 123 -0.12 7.38 12.60
N THR A 124 -1.34 7.91 12.77
CA THR A 124 -2.21 7.57 13.90
C THR A 124 -2.50 6.06 13.92
N GLY A 125 -2.17 5.41 15.04
CA GLY A 125 -2.38 3.97 15.27
C GLY A 125 -1.38 3.05 14.57
N VAL A 126 -0.35 3.60 13.91
CA VAL A 126 0.71 2.81 13.27
C VAL A 126 1.66 2.30 14.34
N LYS A 127 1.67 0.98 14.57
CA LYS A 127 2.75 0.36 15.34
C LYS A 127 4.06 0.52 14.56
N PRO A 128 5.17 0.91 15.21
CA PRO A 128 6.45 1.04 14.55
C PRO A 128 6.80 -0.26 13.83
N LEU A 129 7.34 -0.13 12.62
CA LEU A 129 7.85 -1.26 11.86
C LEU A 129 8.89 -2.00 12.72
N PRO A 130 8.85 -3.34 12.79
CA PRO A 130 9.97 -4.06 13.38
C PRO A 130 11.25 -3.67 12.62
N PRO A 131 12.38 -3.49 13.32
CA PRO A 131 13.61 -3.06 12.68
C PRO A 131 13.99 -4.04 11.57
N SER A 132 14.38 -3.50 10.42
CA SER A 132 14.90 -4.30 9.31
C SER A 132 16.09 -5.12 9.80
N HIS A 133 15.99 -6.45 9.75
CA HIS A 133 17.14 -7.32 9.94
C HIS A 133 18.05 -7.18 8.72
N VAL A 134 18.92 -6.16 8.73
CA VAL A 134 20.01 -6.07 7.77
C VAL A 134 21.00 -7.18 8.10
N TYR A 135 20.84 -8.34 7.47
CA TYR A 135 21.90 -9.34 7.40
C TYR A 135 23.00 -8.79 6.49
N SER A 136 23.94 -8.05 7.06
CA SER A 136 25.21 -7.77 6.41
C SER A 136 26.02 -9.07 6.36
N ALA A 137 25.85 -9.84 5.29
CA ALA A 137 26.76 -10.93 4.95
C ALA A 137 28.07 -10.38 4.35
N CYS A 138 28.72 -9.42 5.01
CA CYS A 138 30.11 -9.06 4.71
C CYS A 138 31.03 -10.00 5.48
N GLY A 139 31.38 -11.14 4.90
CA GLY A 139 32.27 -12.07 5.59
C GLY A 139 32.76 -13.31 4.85
N ILE A 140 32.73 -13.41 3.52
CA ILE A 140 33.51 -14.46 2.84
C ILE A 140 34.95 -13.95 2.67
N LYS A 141 35.75 -14.08 3.73
CA LYS A 141 37.20 -13.99 3.60
C LYS A 141 37.67 -15.21 2.81
N ASN A 142 38.17 -14.98 1.59
CA ASN A 142 38.93 -15.97 0.84
C ASN A 142 40.17 -16.40 1.64
N MET A 143 40.07 -17.48 2.41
CA MET A 143 41.25 -18.17 2.94
C MET A 143 41.89 -18.97 1.80
N ARG A 144 42.82 -18.33 1.09
CA ARG A 144 43.74 -18.98 0.17
C ARG A 144 44.65 -19.90 1.01
N ARG A 145 44.38 -21.21 1.02
CA ARG A 145 45.31 -22.21 1.59
C ARG A 145 46.64 -22.11 0.82
N LYS A 146 47.73 -21.85 1.54
CA LYS A 146 49.09 -22.20 1.10
C LYS A 146 49.36 -23.63 1.53
#